data_AF-A0A834LIK6-F1
#
_entry.id   AF-A0A834LIK6-F1
#
_cell.length_a   1.000
_cell.length_b   1.000
_cell.length_c   1.000
_cell.angle_alpha   90.00
_cell.angle_beta   90.00
_cell.angle_gamma   90.00
#
_symmetry.space_group_name_H-M   'P 1'
#
loop_
_entity.id
_entity.type
_entity.pdbx_description
1 polymer ?
#
loop_
_entity_poly.entity_id
_entity_poly.type
_entity_poly.pdbx_seq_one_letter_code
_entity_poly.pdbx_strand_id
1 'polypeptide(L)'
;MYVRIVEKSLNSTAELDNIRKATEISWLGIELYHKWLDVDLRKMALHAKSAEKVMEELSDNAQKRFWEFRKKDIHGCLREDPSRWPVKVLASNSMYRICKTIFMEYEARDYEGSERLFERLCTMIADIFGNCFTNLPIVIPMQCHNSAIEEREESVHNAIVLLGKSEKILEILSQQPLSSLNPKQLTRIDDWRSLHKQKTLSTVGSATAFSSSDLYVSIV
;
A
#
# COMPACT_ATOMS: atom_id res chain seq x y z
N MET A 1 8.34 -0.96 6.33
CA MET A 1 9.81 -1.13 6.24
C MET A 1 10.24 -2.05 5.09
N TYR A 2 9.78 -3.30 4.98
CA TYR A 2 10.24 -4.22 3.92
C TYR A 2 9.72 -3.86 2.52
N VAL A 3 8.45 -3.44 2.39
CA VAL A 3 7.84 -2.96 1.13
C VAL A 3 8.70 -1.87 0.48
N ARG A 4 9.23 -0.95 1.30
CA ARG A 4 10.12 0.14 0.86
C ARG A 4 11.43 -0.39 0.26
N ILE A 5 12.04 -1.40 0.87
CA ILE A 5 13.30 -1.98 0.38
C ILE A 5 13.04 -2.70 -0.96
N VAL A 6 11.96 -3.48 -1.04
CA VAL A 6 11.53 -4.16 -2.28
C VAL A 6 11.25 -3.14 -3.39
N GLU A 7 10.47 -2.10 -3.10
CA GLU A 7 10.14 -1.03 -4.05
C GLU A 7 11.39 -0.30 -4.56
N LYS A 8 12.29 0.13 -3.65
CA LYS A 8 13.54 0.82 -4.03
C LYS A 8 14.45 -0.05 -4.89
N SER A 9 14.51 -1.36 -4.60
CA SER A 9 15.37 -2.29 -5.33
C SER A 9 14.88 -2.57 -6.75
N LEU A 10 13.56 -2.64 -6.95
CA LEU A 10 12.96 -2.97 -8.24
C LEU A 10 12.64 -1.75 -9.11
N ASN A 11 12.52 -0.56 -8.52
CA ASN A 11 12.15 0.63 -9.24
C ASN A 11 13.00 1.84 -8.81
N SER A 12 14.21 1.92 -9.35
CA SER A 12 15.18 2.99 -9.11
C SER A 12 14.89 4.29 -9.86
N THR A 13 13.75 4.39 -10.55
CA THR A 13 13.42 5.56 -11.37
C THR A 13 13.27 6.80 -10.49
N ALA A 14 14.04 7.84 -10.79
CA ALA A 14 14.01 9.13 -10.08
C ALA A 14 12.63 9.83 -10.19
N GLU A 15 11.83 9.45 -11.19
CA GLU A 15 10.48 9.98 -11.41
C GLU A 15 9.55 9.74 -10.21
N LEU A 16 9.79 8.72 -9.38
CA LEU A 16 8.93 8.41 -8.23
C LEU A 16 9.44 9.00 -6.91
N ASP A 17 10.50 9.81 -6.92
CA ASP A 17 11.13 10.31 -5.68
C ASP A 17 10.17 11.16 -4.84
N ASN A 18 9.37 12.02 -5.48
CA ASN A 18 8.39 12.83 -4.78
C ASN A 18 7.25 12.00 -4.19
N ILE A 19 6.85 10.92 -4.88
CA ILE A 19 5.85 9.97 -4.38
C ILE A 19 6.39 9.26 -3.14
N ARG A 20 7.63 8.73 -3.20
CA ARG A 20 8.25 8.07 -2.04
C ARG A 20 8.38 9.03 -0.87
N LYS A 21 8.83 10.27 -1.09
CA LYS A 21 8.90 11.30 -0.04
C LYS A 21 7.52 11.63 0.54
N ALA A 22 6.47 11.71 -0.27
CA ALA A 22 5.11 11.94 0.20
C ALA A 22 4.61 10.81 1.09
N THR A 23 4.86 9.56 0.69
CA THR A 23 4.54 8.38 1.47
C THR A 23 5.29 8.37 2.80
N GLU A 24 6.61 8.62 2.79
CA GLU A 24 7.45 8.61 3.99
C GLU A 24 7.02 9.68 5.01
N ILE A 25 6.79 10.91 4.56
CA ILE A 25 6.35 12.01 5.43
C ILE A 25 4.95 11.73 5.99
N SER A 26 4.04 11.23 5.15
CA SER A 26 2.68 10.90 5.59
C SER A 26 2.70 9.77 6.61
N TRP A 27 3.48 8.72 6.37
CA TRP A 27 3.60 7.57 7.26
C TRP A 27 4.18 7.98 8.62
N LEU A 28 5.31 8.71 8.62
CA LEU A 28 5.95 9.19 9.85
C LEU A 28 5.02 10.11 10.66
N GLY A 29 4.29 10.99 9.96
CA GLY A 29 3.27 11.86 10.56
C GLY A 29 2.20 11.06 11.31
N ILE A 30 1.67 10.03 10.67
CA ILE A 30 0.60 9.20 11.21
C ILE A 30 1.11 8.34 12.36
N GLU A 31 2.26 7.68 12.19
CA GLU A 31 2.81 6.73 13.15
C GLU A 31 3.30 7.42 14.43
N LEU A 32 4.05 8.52 14.31
CA LEU A 32 4.66 9.18 15.47
C LEU A 32 3.78 10.26 16.09
N TYR A 33 3.02 10.98 15.27
CA TYR A 33 2.31 12.17 15.73
C TYR A 33 0.79 12.04 15.64
N HIS A 34 0.28 10.92 15.10
CA HIS A 34 -1.13 10.73 14.78
C HIS A 34 -1.71 11.87 13.94
N LYS A 35 -0.87 12.41 13.04
CA LYS A 35 -1.22 13.52 12.17
C LYS A 35 -1.01 13.14 10.72
N TRP A 36 -1.98 13.48 9.89
CA TRP A 36 -1.78 13.50 8.46
C TRP A 36 -1.57 14.95 8.01
N LEU A 37 -0.37 15.28 7.53
CA LEU A 37 0.10 16.65 7.41
C LEU A 37 -0.03 17.38 8.77
N ASP A 38 -0.95 18.33 8.87
CA ASP A 38 -1.27 19.10 10.06
C ASP A 38 -2.68 18.79 10.61
N VAL A 39 -3.37 17.80 10.02
CA VAL A 39 -4.65 17.29 10.50
C VAL A 39 -4.42 16.29 11.63
N ASP A 40 -4.96 16.55 12.81
CA ASP A 40 -4.90 15.62 13.95
C ASP A 40 -5.98 14.56 13.84
N LEU A 41 -5.55 13.32 13.56
CA LEU A 41 -6.45 12.20 13.30
C LEU A 41 -7.16 11.72 14.57
N ARG A 42 -6.55 11.87 15.75
CA ARG A 42 -7.20 11.50 17.03
C ARG A 42 -8.29 12.47 17.36
N LYS A 43 -8.01 13.78 17.22
CA LYS A 43 -9.02 14.81 17.43
C LYS A 43 -10.20 14.63 16.48
N MET A 44 -9.94 14.34 15.21
CA MET A 44 -10.98 14.04 14.23
C MET A 44 -11.82 12.83 14.64
N ALA A 45 -11.17 11.72 15.00
CA ALA A 45 -11.85 10.50 15.45
C ALA A 45 -12.71 10.72 16.69
N LEU A 46 -12.29 11.58 17.63
CA LEU A 46 -13.06 11.90 18.84
C LEU A 46 -14.30 12.75 18.57
N HIS A 47 -14.26 13.60 17.54
CA HIS A 47 -15.40 14.47 17.18
C HIS A 47 -16.40 13.78 16.24
N ALA A 48 -15.93 12.84 15.43
CA ALA A 48 -16.76 12.13 14.48
C ALA A 48 -17.63 11.07 15.19
N LYS A 49 -18.89 10.97 14.77
CA LYS A 49 -19.88 10.03 15.34
C LYS A 49 -19.80 8.62 14.75
N SER A 50 -19.10 8.44 13.63
CA SER A 50 -18.90 7.16 12.96
C SER A 50 -17.60 7.16 12.14
N ALA A 51 -17.11 5.98 11.77
CA ALA A 51 -15.95 5.83 10.88
C ALA A 51 -16.17 6.49 9.51
N GLU A 52 -17.40 6.48 8.99
CA GLU A 52 -17.74 7.14 7.72
C GLU A 52 -17.56 8.65 7.84
N LYS A 53 -17.99 9.24 8.96
CA LYS A 53 -17.82 10.68 9.22
C LYS A 53 -16.35 11.06 9.36
N VAL A 54 -15.51 10.20 9.96
CA VAL A 54 -14.06 10.40 9.98
C VAL A 54 -13.50 10.42 8.55
N MET A 55 -13.89 9.46 7.72
CA MET A 55 -13.40 9.38 6.34
C MET A 55 -13.89 10.53 5.46
N GLU A 56 -15.14 10.96 5.62
CA GLU A 56 -15.70 12.12 4.93
C GLU A 56 -14.94 13.39 5.31
N GLU A 57 -14.74 13.62 6.61
CA GLU A 57 -13.99 14.78 7.10
C GLU A 57 -12.52 14.75 6.64
N LEU A 58 -11.88 13.58 6.64
CA LEU A 58 -10.51 13.42 6.14
C LEU A 58 -10.43 13.67 4.63
N SER A 59 -11.39 13.16 3.86
CA SER A 59 -11.52 13.41 2.42
C SER A 59 -11.64 14.90 2.13
N ASP A 60 -12.53 15.60 2.83
CA ASP A 60 -12.79 17.02 2.61
C ASP A 60 -11.59 17.89 3.00
N ASN A 61 -10.93 17.57 4.12
CA ASN A 61 -9.68 18.22 4.49
C ASN A 61 -8.60 18.00 3.43
N ALA A 62 -8.45 16.76 2.94
CA ALA A 62 -7.46 16.45 1.92
C ALA A 62 -7.75 17.18 0.59
N GLN A 63 -9.02 17.24 0.19
CA GLN A 63 -9.46 17.97 -0.99
C GLN A 63 -9.16 19.46 -0.86
N LYS A 64 -9.52 20.06 0.28
CA LYS A 64 -9.26 21.47 0.59
C LYS A 64 -7.77 21.78 0.47
N ARG A 65 -6.90 20.96 1.07
CA ARG A 65 -5.43 21.14 0.98
C ARG A 65 -4.90 20.98 -0.43
N PHE A 66 -5.38 20.00 -1.19
CA PHE A 66 -5.01 19.86 -2.58
C PHE A 66 -5.30 21.14 -3.37
N TRP A 67 -6.48 21.73 -3.20
CA TRP A 67 -6.87 22.97 -3.86
C TRP A 67 -6.08 24.19 -3.37
N GLU A 68 -5.79 24.28 -2.08
CA GLU A 68 -4.96 25.35 -1.51
C GLU A 68 -3.52 25.31 -2.06
N PHE A 69 -2.90 24.13 -2.12
CA PHE A 69 -1.56 23.99 -2.70
C PHE A 69 -1.58 24.25 -4.20
N ARG A 70 -2.64 23.82 -4.89
CA ARG A 70 -2.78 24.03 -6.32
C ARG A 70 -2.98 25.50 -6.71
N LYS A 71 -3.68 26.28 -5.89
CA LYS A 71 -3.78 27.75 -6.08
C LYS A 71 -2.43 28.45 -5.92
N LYS A 72 -1.51 27.86 -5.16
CA LYS A 72 -0.16 28.39 -4.92
C LYS A 72 0.88 27.87 -5.91
N ASP A 73 0.46 27.13 -6.94
CA ASP A 73 1.35 26.63 -7.99
C ASP A 73 1.76 27.76 -8.95
N ILE A 74 2.71 28.58 -8.50
CA ILE A 74 3.22 29.75 -9.23
C ILE A 74 4.04 29.32 -10.45
N HIS A 75 4.63 28.12 -10.42
CA HIS A 75 5.56 27.64 -11.44
C HIS A 75 4.90 26.71 -12.47
N GLY A 76 3.61 26.40 -12.32
CA GLY A 76 2.92 25.46 -13.21
C GLY A 76 3.37 24.01 -13.04
N CYS A 77 3.98 23.65 -11.91
CA CYS A 77 4.44 22.29 -11.61
C CYS A 77 3.31 21.26 -11.67
N LEU A 78 2.06 21.69 -11.49
CA LEU A 78 0.88 20.83 -11.57
C LEU A 78 0.36 20.62 -12.98
N ARG A 79 0.98 21.26 -13.99
CA ARG A 79 0.79 20.92 -15.41
C ARG A 79 1.67 19.75 -15.85
N GLU A 80 2.66 19.39 -15.04
CA GLU A 80 3.50 18.22 -15.27
C GLU A 80 2.79 16.93 -14.84
N ASP A 81 3.37 15.80 -15.21
CA ASP A 81 2.92 14.48 -14.78
C ASP A 81 2.80 14.40 -13.24
N PRO A 82 1.78 13.73 -12.69
CA PRO A 82 1.60 13.60 -11.24
C PRO A 82 2.83 13.11 -10.49
N SER A 83 3.69 12.29 -11.10
CA SER A 83 4.96 11.83 -10.51
C SER A 83 5.89 12.98 -10.10
N ARG A 84 5.81 14.12 -10.78
CA ARG A 84 6.64 15.32 -10.53
C ARG A 84 6.00 16.33 -9.60
N TRP A 85 4.75 16.12 -9.19
CA TRP A 85 4.07 17.06 -8.33
C TRP A 85 4.79 17.25 -6.99
N PRO A 86 4.69 18.45 -6.38
CA PRO A 86 5.25 18.68 -5.05
C PRO A 86 4.69 17.70 -4.02
N VAL A 87 5.54 17.30 -3.08
CA VAL A 87 5.25 16.29 -2.05
C VAL A 87 3.92 16.51 -1.31
N LYS A 88 3.62 17.76 -0.91
CA LYS A 88 2.38 18.09 -0.21
C LYS A 88 1.14 17.94 -1.11
N VAL A 89 1.27 18.26 -2.40
CA VAL A 89 0.18 18.09 -3.37
C VAL A 89 -0.09 16.62 -3.61
N LEU A 90 0.96 15.81 -3.77
CA LEU A 90 0.86 14.35 -3.87
C LEU A 90 0.17 13.74 -2.66
N ALA A 91 0.61 14.09 -1.44
CA ALA A 91 0.01 13.60 -0.22
C ALA A 91 -1.49 13.96 -0.15
N SER A 92 -1.85 15.22 -0.39
CA SER A 92 -3.25 15.68 -0.37
C SER A 92 -4.12 15.04 -1.45
N ASN A 93 -3.64 14.95 -2.69
CA ASN A 93 -4.38 14.30 -3.76
C ASN A 93 -4.56 12.80 -3.49
N SER A 94 -3.51 12.13 -3.04
CA SER A 94 -3.55 10.70 -2.73
C SER A 94 -4.57 10.40 -1.62
N MET A 95 -4.50 11.13 -0.50
CA MET A 95 -5.45 10.95 0.60
C MET A 95 -6.90 11.22 0.15
N TYR A 96 -7.13 12.31 -0.57
CA TYR A 96 -8.45 12.62 -1.13
C TYR A 96 -8.99 11.49 -2.02
N ARG A 97 -8.18 11.00 -2.97
CA ARG A 97 -8.60 9.94 -3.89
C ARG A 97 -8.83 8.62 -3.17
N ILE A 98 -7.97 8.24 -2.23
CA ILE A 98 -8.13 7.01 -1.44
C ILE A 98 -9.43 7.07 -0.65
N CYS A 99 -9.68 8.15 0.10
CA CYS A 99 -10.92 8.31 0.87
C CYS A 99 -12.15 8.29 -0.04
N LYS A 100 -12.13 8.99 -1.19
CA LYS A 100 -13.24 8.98 -2.14
C LYS A 100 -13.48 7.59 -2.75
N THR A 101 -12.43 6.88 -3.15
CA THR A 101 -12.58 5.52 -3.70
C THR A 101 -13.19 4.58 -2.66
N ILE A 102 -12.69 4.62 -1.43
CA ILE A 102 -13.24 3.86 -0.32
C ILE A 102 -14.72 4.20 -0.09
N PHE A 103 -15.05 5.48 -0.08
CA PHE A 103 -16.42 5.95 0.16
C PHE A 103 -17.39 5.57 -0.98
N MET A 104 -16.96 5.68 -2.25
CA MET A 104 -17.79 5.26 -3.38
C MET A 104 -18.03 3.74 -3.40
N GLU A 105 -17.03 2.94 -2.99
CA GLU A 105 -17.21 1.50 -2.83
C GLU A 105 -18.17 1.14 -1.68
N TYR A 106 -18.22 1.99 -0.64
CA TYR A 106 -19.15 1.89 0.47
C TYR A 106 -20.60 2.22 0.06
N GLU A 107 -20.84 3.30 -0.68
CA GLU A 107 -22.19 3.70 -1.13
C GLU A 107 -22.77 2.81 -2.24
N ALA A 108 -21.92 2.28 -3.13
CA ALA A 108 -22.35 1.51 -4.30
C ALA A 108 -22.84 0.09 -3.98
N ARG A 109 -22.62 -0.38 -2.75
CA ARG A 109 -23.07 -1.70 -2.30
C ARG A 109 -23.85 -1.46 -1.02
N ASP A 110 -25.01 -2.08 -0.89
CA ASP A 110 -25.82 -2.06 0.33
C ASP A 110 -25.04 -2.77 1.45
N TYR A 111 -24.05 -2.07 2.02
CA TYR A 111 -22.97 -2.64 2.79
C TYR A 111 -23.38 -2.72 4.26
N GLU A 112 -23.30 -3.93 4.79
CA GLU A 112 -23.53 -4.28 6.18
C GLU A 112 -22.35 -3.77 7.06
N GLY A 113 -22.26 -2.47 7.28
CA GLY A 113 -21.45 -1.84 8.34
C GLY A 113 -19.94 -1.67 8.09
N SER A 114 -19.29 -1.04 9.08
CA SER A 114 -17.87 -0.65 9.06
C SER A 114 -16.87 -1.81 9.07
N GLU A 115 -17.29 -3.00 9.50
CA GLU A 115 -16.43 -4.18 9.62
C GLU A 115 -15.95 -4.70 8.26
N ARG A 116 -16.84 -4.81 7.28
CA ARG A 116 -16.45 -5.30 5.96
C ARG A 116 -15.64 -4.29 5.15
N LEU A 117 -15.81 -2.99 5.42
CA LEU A 117 -14.90 -1.97 4.89
C LEU A 117 -13.48 -2.17 5.42
N PHE A 118 -13.34 -2.40 6.72
CA PHE A 118 -12.06 -2.71 7.34
C PHE A 118 -11.44 -3.98 6.74
N GLU A 119 -12.23 -5.04 6.57
CA GLU A 119 -11.79 -6.27 5.90
C GLU A 119 -11.28 -5.99 4.47
N ARG A 120 -11.98 -5.18 3.69
CA ARG A 120 -11.56 -4.82 2.34
C ARG A 120 -10.25 -4.04 2.32
N LEU A 121 -10.07 -3.11 3.27
CA LEU A 121 -8.81 -2.39 3.45
C LEU A 121 -7.68 -3.35 3.82
N CYS A 122 -7.93 -4.27 4.75
CA CYS A 122 -6.99 -5.33 5.11
C CYS A 122 -6.60 -6.18 3.91
N THR A 123 -7.56 -6.57 3.06
CA THR A 123 -7.30 -7.32 1.83
C THR A 123 -6.44 -6.51 0.85
N MET A 124 -6.73 -5.23 0.61
CA MET A 124 -5.88 -4.40 -0.27
C MET A 124 -4.46 -4.26 0.26
N ILE A 125 -4.29 -4.12 1.58
CA ILE A 125 -2.98 -4.09 2.23
C ILE A 125 -2.30 -5.44 2.07
N ALA A 126 -3.00 -6.54 2.36
CA ALA A 126 -2.48 -7.90 2.21
C ALA A 126 -2.04 -8.20 0.77
N ASP A 127 -2.79 -7.75 -0.23
CA ASP A 127 -2.45 -7.87 -1.65
C ASP A 127 -1.14 -7.13 -1.99
N ILE A 128 -0.96 -5.90 -1.48
CA ILE A 128 0.29 -5.14 -1.64
C ILE A 128 1.45 -5.88 -0.98
N PHE A 129 1.22 -6.35 0.25
CA PHE A 129 2.22 -7.04 1.05
C PHE A 129 2.63 -8.37 0.40
N GLY A 130 1.66 -9.15 -0.08
CA GLY A 130 1.83 -10.40 -0.82
C GLY A 130 2.63 -10.23 -2.09
N ASN A 131 2.31 -9.21 -2.90
CA ASN A 131 3.12 -8.84 -4.07
C ASN A 131 4.57 -8.50 -3.73
N CYS A 132 4.79 -7.80 -2.62
CA CYS A 132 6.14 -7.50 -2.18
C CYS A 132 6.89 -8.76 -1.73
N PHE A 133 6.19 -9.73 -1.14
CA PHE A 133 6.78 -11.01 -0.73
C PHE A 133 7.18 -11.88 -1.91
N THR A 134 6.38 -11.94 -2.98
CA THR A 134 6.74 -12.69 -4.19
C THR A 134 7.99 -12.15 -4.87
N ASN A 135 8.37 -10.91 -4.57
CA ASN A 135 9.55 -10.24 -5.11
C ASN A 135 10.83 -10.45 -4.27
N LEU A 136 10.70 -10.96 -3.03
CA LEU A 136 11.85 -11.17 -2.15
C LEU A 136 12.93 -12.10 -2.72
N PRO A 137 12.59 -13.23 -3.39
CA PRO A 137 13.60 -14.10 -3.99
C PRO A 137 14.46 -13.42 -5.07
N ILE A 138 13.98 -12.31 -5.65
CA ILE A 138 14.73 -11.50 -6.61
C ILE A 138 15.51 -10.39 -5.89
N VAL A 139 14.84 -9.68 -4.98
CA VAL A 139 15.42 -8.50 -4.30
C VAL A 139 16.54 -8.87 -3.33
N ILE A 140 16.40 -9.95 -2.57
CA ILE A 140 17.40 -10.34 -1.57
C ILE A 140 18.78 -10.59 -2.21
N PRO A 141 18.90 -11.40 -3.29
CA PRO A 141 20.16 -11.53 -4.01
C PRO A 141 20.68 -10.21 -4.58
N MET A 142 19.81 -9.36 -5.14
CA MET A 142 20.23 -8.03 -5.66
C MET A 142 20.90 -7.18 -4.58
N GLN A 143 20.38 -7.22 -3.34
CA GLN A 143 21.00 -6.54 -2.20
C GLN A 143 22.35 -7.19 -1.81
N CYS A 144 22.44 -8.51 -1.80
CA CYS A 144 23.69 -9.21 -1.45
C CYS A 144 24.82 -9.05 -2.47
N HIS A 145 24.50 -8.75 -3.74
CA HIS A 145 25.45 -8.66 -4.85
C HIS A 145 25.87 -7.23 -5.21
N ASN A 146 25.54 -6.23 -4.38
CA ASN A 146 25.94 -4.85 -4.67
C ASN A 146 27.48 -4.70 -4.57
N SER A 147 28.11 -4.14 -5.62
CA SER A 147 29.57 -4.22 -5.85
C SER A 147 30.37 -3.06 -5.26
N ALA A 148 29.73 -1.92 -4.98
CA ALA A 148 30.37 -0.79 -4.30
C ALA A 148 30.49 -1.08 -2.80
N ILE A 149 31.70 -0.97 -2.24
CA ILE A 149 31.99 -1.32 -0.85
C ILE A 149 31.19 -0.45 0.13
N GLU A 150 31.04 0.85 -0.16
CA GLU A 150 30.24 1.77 0.67
C GLU A 150 28.75 1.41 0.71
N GLU A 151 28.18 0.92 -0.39
CA GLU A 151 26.77 0.51 -0.45
C GLU A 151 26.55 -0.90 0.10
N ARG A 152 27.62 -1.70 0.21
CA ARG A 152 27.54 -3.11 0.60
C ARG A 152 27.11 -3.30 2.06
N GLU A 153 27.54 -2.44 2.98
CA GLU A 153 27.13 -2.54 4.39
C GLU A 153 25.62 -2.29 4.55
N GLU A 154 25.10 -1.18 4.01
CA GLU A 154 23.68 -0.86 4.06
C GLU A 154 22.84 -1.93 3.33
N SER A 155 23.33 -2.42 2.19
CA SER A 155 22.63 -3.42 1.39
C SER A 155 22.59 -4.80 2.06
N VAL A 156 23.70 -5.25 2.65
CA VAL A 156 23.74 -6.49 3.46
C VAL A 156 22.83 -6.35 4.69
N HIS A 157 22.85 -5.21 5.37
CA HIS A 157 21.94 -4.95 6.49
C HIS A 157 20.47 -5.04 6.03
N ASN A 158 20.11 -4.42 4.90
CA ASN A 158 18.76 -4.50 4.34
C ASN A 158 18.36 -5.94 3.99
N ALA A 159 19.26 -6.74 3.43
CA ALA A 159 19.01 -8.16 3.14
C ALA A 159 18.73 -8.97 4.42
N ILE A 160 19.49 -8.74 5.49
CA ILE A 160 19.28 -9.39 6.80
C ILE A 160 17.92 -8.98 7.38
N VAL A 161 17.58 -7.68 7.37
CA VAL A 161 16.27 -7.19 7.84
C VAL A 161 15.14 -7.82 7.03
N LEU A 162 15.25 -7.86 5.70
CA LEU A 162 14.25 -8.51 4.84
C LEU A 162 14.06 -9.96 5.26
N LEU A 163 15.15 -10.74 5.30
CA LEU A 163 15.10 -12.15 5.63
C LEU A 163 14.47 -12.39 7.01
N GLY A 164 14.91 -11.68 8.04
CA GLY A 164 14.38 -11.84 9.40
C GLY A 164 12.90 -11.45 9.52
N LYS A 165 12.45 -10.38 8.83
CA LYS A 165 11.04 -9.95 8.89
C LYS A 165 10.10 -10.80 8.06
N SER A 166 10.60 -11.47 7.02
CA SER A 166 9.79 -12.29 6.14
C SER A 166 9.96 -13.79 6.35
N GLU A 167 10.86 -14.26 7.23
CA GLU A 167 11.22 -15.67 7.39
C GLU A 167 10.00 -16.58 7.51
N LYS A 168 9.11 -16.29 8.48
CA LYS A 168 7.90 -17.10 8.74
C LYS A 168 6.89 -17.02 7.61
N ILE A 169 6.86 -15.90 6.89
CA ILE A 169 6.00 -15.72 5.72
C ILE A 169 6.52 -16.55 4.55
N LEU A 170 7.84 -16.56 4.32
CA LEU A 170 8.49 -17.38 3.30
C LEU A 170 8.33 -18.88 3.60
N GLU A 171 8.44 -19.29 4.86
CA GLU A 171 8.16 -20.66 5.30
C GLU A 171 6.73 -21.07 4.93
N ILE A 172 5.72 -20.25 5.27
CA ILE A 172 4.31 -20.51 4.91
C ILE A 172 4.12 -20.56 3.39
N LEU A 173 4.69 -19.60 2.65
CA LEU A 173 4.58 -19.54 1.19
C LEU A 173 5.26 -20.72 0.49
N SER A 174 6.32 -21.30 1.10
CA SER A 174 6.99 -22.48 0.56
C SER A 174 6.17 -23.77 0.72
N GLN A 175 5.25 -23.80 1.68
CA GLN A 175 4.36 -24.95 1.95
C GLN A 175 3.08 -24.91 1.11
N GLN A 176 2.70 -23.75 0.59
CA GLN A 176 1.59 -23.63 -0.35
C GLN A 176 2.11 -23.79 -1.79
N PRO A 177 1.45 -24.58 -2.66
CA PRO A 177 1.74 -24.52 -4.08
C PRO A 177 1.29 -23.14 -4.59
N LEU A 178 2.24 -22.19 -4.60
CA LEU A 178 2.13 -20.97 -5.40
C LEU A 178 1.75 -21.44 -6.80
N SER A 179 0.53 -21.10 -7.23
CA SER A 179 -0.01 -21.49 -8.54
C SER A 179 1.10 -21.30 -9.58
N SER A 180 1.26 -22.25 -10.50
CA SER A 180 2.38 -22.46 -11.46
C SER A 180 2.69 -21.29 -12.42
N LEU A 181 2.71 -20.07 -11.89
CA LEU A 181 2.76 -18.81 -12.57
C LEU A 181 4.22 -18.39 -12.70
N ASN A 182 4.52 -17.78 -13.84
CA ASN A 182 5.84 -17.30 -14.16
C ASN A 182 6.24 -16.18 -13.17
N PRO A 183 7.35 -16.31 -12.43
CA PRO A 183 7.82 -15.29 -11.48
C PRO A 183 7.94 -13.87 -12.08
N LYS A 184 8.24 -13.77 -13.38
CA LYS A 184 8.33 -12.48 -14.09
C LYS A 184 6.99 -11.76 -14.25
N GLN A 185 5.86 -12.47 -14.15
CA GLN A 185 4.51 -11.87 -14.22
C GLN A 185 4.04 -11.37 -12.86
N LEU A 186 4.65 -11.82 -11.76
CA LEU A 186 4.31 -11.41 -10.39
C LEU A 186 5.12 -10.18 -9.93
N THR A 187 6.08 -9.73 -10.74
CA THR A 187 7.01 -8.65 -10.37
C THR A 187 6.34 -7.27 -10.27
N ARG A 188 5.29 -7.01 -11.04
CA ARG A 188 4.57 -5.73 -11.05
C ARG A 188 3.15 -5.90 -10.51
N ILE A 189 2.75 -5.00 -9.62
CA ILE A 189 1.43 -5.01 -8.98
C ILE A 189 0.26 -4.94 -9.98
N ASP A 190 0.46 -4.25 -11.11
CA ASP A 190 -0.56 -4.11 -12.16
C ASP A 190 -0.81 -5.44 -12.88
N ASP A 191 0.24 -6.20 -13.16
CA ASP A 191 0.17 -7.52 -13.78
C ASP A 191 -0.50 -8.52 -12.82
N TRP A 192 -0.13 -8.46 -11.53
CA TRP A 192 -0.74 -9.27 -10.48
C TRP A 192 -2.24 -8.98 -10.29
N ARG A 193 -2.64 -7.70 -10.24
CA ARG A 193 -4.05 -7.30 -10.13
C ARG A 193 -4.87 -7.75 -11.33
N SER A 194 -4.30 -7.67 -12.54
CA SER A 194 -4.96 -8.12 -13.77
C SER A 194 -5.18 -9.63 -13.76
N LEU A 195 -4.19 -10.38 -13.27
CA LEU A 195 -4.26 -11.84 -13.13
C LEU A 195 -5.31 -12.27 -12.09
N HIS A 196 -5.34 -11.60 -10.94
CA HIS A 196 -6.32 -11.92 -9.89
C HIS A 196 -7.76 -11.69 -10.38
N LYS A 197 -8.02 -10.59 -11.10
CA LYS A 197 -9.32 -10.34 -11.74
C LYS A 197 -9.73 -11.45 -12.71
N GLN A 198 -8.79 -11.98 -13.48
CA GLN A 198 -9.03 -13.09 -14.41
C GLN A 198 -9.40 -14.40 -13.68
N LYS A 199 -8.72 -14.68 -12.55
CA LYS A 199 -8.99 -15.86 -11.73
C LYS A 199 -10.35 -15.76 -11.04
N THR A 200 -10.73 -14.59 -10.52
CA THR A 200 -12.05 -14.37 -9.92
C THR A 200 -13.18 -14.56 -10.95
N LEU A 201 -12.97 -14.14 -12.20
CA LEU A 201 -13.94 -14.34 -13.29
C LEU A 201 -14.10 -15.82 -13.68
N SER A 202 -13.03 -16.60 -13.53
CA SER A 202 -13.00 -18.04 -13.85
C SER A 202 -13.66 -18.89 -12.76
N THR A 203 -13.56 -18.48 -11.49
CA THR A 203 -14.13 -19.23 -10.35
C THR A 203 -15.65 -19.05 -10.21
N VAL A 204 -16.24 -17.98 -10.74
CA VAL A 204 -17.71 -17.80 -10.76
C VAL A 204 -18.41 -18.88 -11.61
N GLY A 205 -17.69 -19.61 -12.47
CA GLY A 205 -18.21 -20.75 -13.24
C GLY A 205 -18.17 -22.11 -12.52
N SER A 206 -17.62 -22.21 -11.31
CA SER A 206 -17.60 -23.46 -10.54
C SER A 206 -17.70 -23.18 -9.05
N ALA A 207 -18.93 -22.94 -8.59
CA ALA A 207 -19.25 -23.00 -7.18
C ALA A 207 -19.48 -24.46 -6.78
N THR A 208 -18.53 -25.05 -6.05
CA THR A 208 -18.85 -26.06 -5.04
C THR A 208 -18.27 -25.59 -3.71
N ALA A 209 -19.13 -25.65 -2.69
CA ALA A 209 -18.91 -25.09 -1.37
C ALA A 209 -17.68 -25.70 -0.67
N PHE A 210 -16.83 -24.85 -0.10
CA PHE A 210 -15.91 -25.27 0.94
C PHE A 210 -16.38 -24.73 2.29
N SER A 211 -16.59 -25.67 3.20
CA SER A 211 -17.13 -25.53 4.54
C SER A 211 -16.29 -24.62 5.42
N SER A 212 -16.98 -23.76 6.16
CA SER A 212 -16.48 -22.91 7.23
C SER A 212 -16.12 -23.74 8.46
N SER A 213 -14.86 -24.16 8.57
CA SER A 213 -14.25 -24.58 9.85
C SER A 213 -12.75 -24.36 9.74
N ASP A 214 -12.13 -23.89 10.82
CA ASP A 214 -10.69 -23.88 11.04
C ASP A 214 -9.90 -22.70 10.45
N LEU A 215 -10.08 -21.52 11.06
CA LEU A 215 -8.95 -20.60 11.27
C LEU A 215 -9.17 -19.70 12.49
N TYR A 216 -9.15 -20.27 13.69
CA TYR A 216 -8.89 -19.51 14.92
C TYR A 216 -7.42 -19.71 15.29
N VAL A 217 -6.58 -18.70 15.08
CA VAL A 217 -5.27 -18.59 15.73
C VAL A 217 -5.33 -17.37 16.64
N SER A 218 -5.34 -17.65 17.94
CA SER A 218 -5.25 -16.64 19.00
C SER A 218 -3.82 -16.13 19.08
N ILE A 219 -3.65 -14.80 19.13
CA ILE A 219 -2.38 -14.14 19.38
C ILE A 219 -2.34 -13.75 20.87
N VAL A 220 -1.34 -14.26 21.58
CA VAL A 220 -0.82 -13.70 22.85
C VAL A 220 0.48 -12.99 22.53
#